data_AF-A0A3B8PQB9-F1
#
_entry.id   AF-A0A3B8PQB9-F1
#
_cell.length_a   1.000
_cell.length_b   1.000
_cell.length_c   1.000
_cell.angle_alpha   90.00
_cell.angle_beta   90.00
_cell.angle_gamma   90.00
#
_symmetry.space_group_name_H-M   'P 1'
#
loop_
_entity.id
_entity.type
_entity.pdbx_description
1 polymer ?
#
loop_
_entity_poly.entity_id
_entity_poly.type
_entity_poly.pdbx_seq_one_letter_code
_entity_poly.pdbx_strand_id
1 'polypeptide(L)'
;GGGGMMDIGCYAISLARFIFDAEPDRVVGIVEYDETFGTDRLASAMLDFGRGTSTFTCSTQLSPYQRVNIFGTTGRVEIEIPFNAPPDRPCLMWHETGGEIEQIEFPVCDQYTIQGELMSRAILDDTPVPTPITDAVANMQVIEAVFESGRSGGWVTL
;
A
#
# COMPACT_ATOMS: atom_id res chain seq x y z
N GLY A 1 -6.43 18.38 -5.14
CA GLY A 1 -5.69 17.13 -5.33
C GLY A 1 -4.51 17.13 -4.39
N GLY A 2 -4.13 15.97 -3.87
CA GLY A 2 -3.19 15.80 -2.76
C GLY A 2 -3.90 15.44 -1.45
N GLY A 3 -3.14 15.04 -0.44
CA GLY A 3 -3.66 14.59 0.85
C GLY A 3 -3.16 13.19 1.23
N GLY A 4 -3.37 12.78 2.47
CA GLY A 4 -2.81 11.53 3.02
C GLY A 4 -3.18 10.29 2.21
N MET A 5 -4.41 10.19 1.72
CA MET A 5 -4.90 9.04 0.96
C MET A 5 -4.28 8.95 -0.43
N MET A 6 -4.22 10.07 -1.16
CA MET A 6 -3.66 10.10 -2.51
C MET A 6 -2.14 9.90 -2.50
N ASP A 7 -1.45 10.47 -1.52
CA ASP A 7 0.01 10.53 -1.51
C ASP A 7 0.67 9.39 -0.72
N ILE A 8 -0.04 8.81 0.27
CA ILE A 8 0.51 7.78 1.19
C ILE A 8 -0.40 6.56 1.24
N GLY A 9 -1.72 6.74 1.41
CA GLY A 9 -2.70 5.64 1.48
C GLY A 9 -2.72 4.76 0.23
N CYS A 10 -2.41 5.34 -0.94
CA CYS A 10 -2.32 4.63 -2.20
C CYS A 10 -1.31 3.46 -2.18
N TYR A 11 -0.22 3.57 -1.42
CA TYR A 11 0.77 2.51 -1.26
C TYR A 11 0.24 1.36 -0.40
N ALA A 12 -0.50 1.66 0.67
CA ALA A 12 -1.10 0.64 1.52
C ALA A 12 -2.17 -0.17 0.77
N ILE A 13 -2.95 0.49 -0.08
CA ILE A 13 -3.93 -0.15 -0.96
C ILE A 13 -3.25 -1.00 -2.02
N SER A 14 -2.28 -0.42 -2.75
CA SER A 14 -1.54 -1.13 -3.81
C SER A 14 -0.83 -2.36 -3.28
N LEU A 15 -0.16 -2.25 -2.13
CA LEU A 15 0.49 -3.38 -1.47
C LEU A 15 -0.51 -4.46 -1.07
N ALA A 16 -1.65 -4.10 -0.48
CA ALA A 16 -2.67 -5.08 -0.11
C ALA A 16 -3.18 -5.84 -1.33
N ARG A 17 -3.51 -5.13 -2.42
CA ARG A 17 -3.93 -5.72 -3.70
C ARG A 17 -2.86 -6.66 -4.27
N PHE A 18 -1.58 -6.25 -4.22
CA PHE A 18 -0.46 -7.06 -4.66
C PHE A 18 -0.30 -8.36 -3.84
N ILE A 19 -0.42 -8.29 -2.51
CA ILE A 19 -0.26 -9.47 -1.64
C ILE A 19 -1.45 -10.44 -1.76
N PHE A 20 -2.68 -9.92 -1.90
CA PHE A 20 -3.87 -10.75 -2.07
C PHE A 20 -4.05 -11.26 -3.50
N ASP A 21 -3.35 -10.68 -4.47
CA ASP A 21 -3.52 -10.89 -5.92
C ASP A 21 -5.00 -10.81 -6.32
N ALA A 22 -5.67 -9.77 -5.80
CA ALA A 22 -7.11 -9.57 -5.92
C ALA A 22 -7.49 -8.11 -5.64
N GLU A 23 -8.72 -7.76 -6.00
CA GLU A 23 -9.37 -6.52 -5.58
C GLU A 23 -10.17 -6.76 -4.28
N PRO A 24 -10.32 -5.76 -3.40
CA PRO A 24 -11.21 -5.88 -2.26
C PRO A 24 -12.68 -5.87 -2.72
N ASP A 25 -13.53 -6.64 -2.06
CA ASP A 25 -14.98 -6.69 -2.32
C ASP A 25 -15.68 -5.44 -1.76
N ARG A 26 -15.18 -4.93 -0.62
CA ARG A 26 -15.72 -3.75 0.06
C ARG A 26 -14.70 -3.11 0.99
N VAL A 27 -14.92 -1.84 1.31
CA VAL A 27 -14.07 -1.06 2.21
C VAL A 27 -14.89 -0.30 3.24
N VAL A 28 -14.29 -0.06 4.41
CA VAL A 28 -14.80 0.90 5.39
C VAL A 28 -13.66 1.76 5.91
N GLY A 29 -13.88 3.05 6.10
CA GLY A 29 -12.83 3.95 6.58
C GLY A 29 -13.35 5.23 7.23
N ILE A 30 -12.45 5.88 7.97
CA ILE A 30 -12.63 7.21 8.54
C ILE A 30 -11.59 8.11 7.90
N VAL A 31 -12.01 9.30 7.48
CA VAL A 31 -11.15 10.30 6.86
C VAL A 31 -11.33 11.62 7.59
N GLU A 32 -10.23 12.18 8.08
CA GLU A 32 -10.18 13.50 8.68
C GLU A 32 -9.57 14.50 7.69
N TYR A 33 -10.21 15.67 7.62
CA TYR A 33 -9.78 16.76 6.75
C TYR A 33 -9.11 17.86 7.56
N ASP A 34 -8.12 18.51 6.96
CA ASP A 34 -7.54 19.72 7.49
C ASP A 34 -8.55 20.87 7.41
N GLU A 35 -8.76 21.59 8.52
CA GLU A 35 -9.77 22.65 8.62
C GLU A 35 -9.48 23.86 7.73
N THR A 36 -8.21 24.10 7.39
CA THR A 36 -7.79 25.26 6.60
C THR A 36 -7.66 24.91 5.11
N PHE A 37 -6.95 23.83 4.80
CA PHE A 37 -6.64 23.45 3.42
C PHE A 37 -7.74 22.57 2.78
N GLY A 38 -8.56 21.91 3.59
CA GLY A 38 -9.64 21.02 3.12
C GLY A 38 -9.15 19.70 2.50
N THR A 39 -7.83 19.45 2.48
CA THR A 39 -7.24 18.17 2.09
C THR A 39 -7.34 17.16 3.23
N ASP A 40 -7.44 15.87 2.93
CA ASP A 40 -7.38 14.86 3.98
C ASP A 40 -5.98 14.81 4.62
N ARG A 41 -5.96 14.75 5.95
CA ARG A 41 -4.73 14.79 6.76
C ARG A 41 -4.47 13.48 7.49
N LEU A 42 -5.50 12.67 7.71
CA LEU A 42 -5.44 11.37 8.38
C LEU A 42 -6.58 10.51 7.84
N ALA A 43 -6.28 9.27 7.49
CA ALA A 43 -7.28 8.28 7.17
C ALA A 43 -6.89 6.92 7.75
N SER A 44 -7.90 6.18 8.21
CA SER A 44 -7.77 4.78 8.62
C SER A 44 -8.84 3.96 7.90
N ALA A 45 -8.47 2.83 7.32
CA ALA A 45 -9.37 2.01 6.53
C ALA A 45 -9.15 0.51 6.73
N MET A 46 -10.21 -0.26 6.50
CA MET A 46 -10.22 -1.72 6.39
C MET A 46 -10.74 -2.12 5.00
N LEU A 47 -10.00 -2.99 4.35
CA LEU A 47 -10.29 -3.57 3.03
C LEU A 47 -10.61 -5.05 3.25
N ASP A 48 -11.79 -5.47 2.81
CA ASP A 48 -12.26 -6.86 2.87
C ASP A 48 -12.11 -7.49 1.49
N PHE A 49 -11.27 -8.53 1.37
CA PHE A 49 -11.03 -9.28 0.13
C PHE A 49 -11.83 -10.60 0.09
N GLY A 50 -12.75 -10.82 1.05
CA GLY A 50 -13.54 -12.04 1.20
C GLY A 50 -12.75 -13.27 1.68
N ARG A 51 -11.44 -13.31 1.42
CA ARG A 51 -10.47 -14.34 1.87
C ARG A 51 -9.52 -13.85 2.96
N GLY A 52 -9.64 -12.58 3.35
CA GLY A 52 -8.77 -11.93 4.32
C GLY A 52 -9.03 -10.42 4.31
N THR A 53 -8.36 -9.72 5.22
CA THR A 53 -8.54 -8.28 5.39
C THR A 53 -7.19 -7.57 5.43
N SER A 54 -7.14 -6.36 4.91
CA SER A 54 -6.04 -5.42 5.15
C SER A 54 -6.55 -4.22 5.94
N THR A 55 -5.74 -3.71 6.86
CA THR A 55 -6.04 -2.48 7.60
C THR A 55 -4.85 -1.55 7.53
N PHE A 56 -5.08 -0.26 7.34
CA PHE A 56 -4.01 0.72 7.34
C PHE A 56 -4.44 2.05 7.95
N THR A 57 -3.44 2.85 8.30
CA THR A 57 -3.58 4.27 8.64
C THR A 57 -2.51 5.04 7.88
N CYS A 58 -2.90 6.15 7.25
CA CYS A 58 -1.99 7.08 6.59
C CYS A 58 -2.25 8.51 7.06
N SER A 59 -1.21 9.32 7.19
CA SER A 59 -1.34 10.72 7.61
C SER A 59 -0.20 11.59 7.11
N THR A 60 -0.50 12.86 6.85
CA THR A 60 0.47 13.92 6.52
C THR A 60 0.86 14.77 7.73
N GLN A 61 0.21 14.58 8.89
CA GLN A 61 0.38 15.42 10.08
C GLN A 61 0.68 14.61 11.37
N LEU A 62 0.96 13.31 11.25
CA LEU A 62 1.46 12.48 12.34
C LEU A 62 2.97 12.24 12.21
N SER A 63 3.58 11.70 13.27
CA SER A 63 5.00 11.35 13.29
C SER A 63 5.32 10.36 12.16
N PRO A 64 6.43 10.55 11.41
CA PRO A 64 6.82 9.64 10.35
C PRO A 64 7.05 8.22 10.88
N TYR A 65 6.30 7.27 10.34
CA TYR A 65 6.46 5.85 10.63
C TYR A 65 5.89 5.02 9.48
N GLN A 66 6.50 3.87 9.24
CA GLN A 66 6.01 2.86 8.32
C GLN A 66 6.39 1.48 8.83
N ARG A 67 5.53 0.52 8.54
CA ARG A 67 5.72 -0.90 8.80
C ARG A 67 4.63 -1.65 8.08
N VAL A 68 4.94 -2.81 7.52
CA VAL A 68 3.94 -3.73 7.01
C VAL A 68 4.05 -5.03 7.79
N ASN A 69 2.90 -5.55 8.21
CA ASN A 69 2.80 -6.89 8.77
C ASN A 69 1.79 -7.69 7.97
N ILE A 70 2.17 -8.89 7.55
CA ILE A 70 1.36 -9.83 6.78
C ILE A 70 1.25 -11.10 7.63
N PHE A 71 0.04 -11.47 8.00
CA PHE A 71 -0.21 -12.61 8.88
C PHE A 71 -0.90 -13.74 8.12
N GLY A 72 -0.32 -14.92 8.19
CA GLY A 72 -0.94 -16.17 7.76
C GLY A 72 -1.31 -17.06 8.95
N THR A 73 -1.85 -18.23 8.66
CA THR A 73 -2.24 -19.21 9.69
C THR A 73 -1.06 -19.91 10.37
N THR A 74 0.13 -19.87 9.77
CA THR A 74 1.33 -20.59 10.22
C THR A 74 2.52 -19.70 10.50
N GLY A 75 2.39 -18.39 10.26
CA GLY A 75 3.52 -17.46 10.35
C GLY A 75 3.15 -16.04 9.96
N ARG A 76 4.15 -15.16 10.00
CA ARG A 76 4.01 -13.76 9.57
C ARG A 76 5.26 -13.26 8.86
N VAL A 77 5.06 -12.22 8.06
CA VAL A 77 6.14 -11.43 7.45
C VAL A 77 6.02 -9.99 7.95
N GLU A 78 7.14 -9.41 8.36
CA GLU A 78 7.25 -8.00 8.70
C GLU A 78 8.24 -7.30 7.76
N ILE A 79 7.85 -6.18 7.17
CA ILE A 79 8.70 -5.36 6.30
C ILE A 79 8.94 -4.01 6.99
N GLU A 80 10.20 -3.69 7.29
CA GLU A 80 10.55 -2.52 8.09
C GLU A 80 10.34 -1.19 7.37
N ILE A 81 10.82 -1.09 6.13
CA ILE A 81 10.70 0.11 5.29
C ILE A 81 10.06 -0.30 3.96
N PRO A 82 8.74 -0.47 3.90
CA PRO A 82 8.06 -1.04 2.73
C PRO A 82 8.00 -0.12 1.51
N PHE A 83 8.11 1.21 1.66
CA PHE A 83 7.74 2.13 0.58
C PHE A 83 8.89 2.98 0.02
N ASN A 84 9.84 3.38 0.87
CA ASN A 84 10.99 4.20 0.48
C ASN A 84 12.30 3.52 0.86
N ALA A 85 12.65 2.46 0.09
CA ALA A 85 13.89 1.73 0.29
C ALA A 85 15.09 2.70 0.47
N PRO A 86 15.84 2.60 1.58
CA PRO A 86 16.92 3.52 1.84
C PRO A 86 18.07 3.30 0.83
N PRO A 87 18.66 4.37 0.28
CA PRO A 87 19.70 4.26 -0.74
C PRO A 87 21.10 3.94 -0.18
N ASP A 88 21.25 3.93 1.14
CA ASP A 88 22.53 3.86 1.85
C ASP A 88 22.66 2.66 2.81
N ARG A 89 21.60 1.85 2.94
CA ARG A 89 21.59 0.65 3.78
C ARG A 89 20.64 -0.42 3.25
N PRO A 90 20.85 -1.71 3.60
CA PRO A 90 19.95 -2.79 3.21
C PRO A 90 18.51 -2.58 3.70
N CYS A 91 17.55 -3.17 2.97
CA CYS A 91 16.19 -3.34 3.48
C CYS A 91 16.10 -4.62 4.31
N LEU A 92 15.36 -4.57 5.39
CA LEU A 92 15.18 -5.71 6.29
C LEU A 92 13.73 -6.20 6.28
N MET A 93 13.59 -7.51 6.29
CA MET A 93 12.33 -8.23 6.44
C MET A 93 12.51 -9.32 7.50
N TRP A 94 11.47 -9.60 8.28
CA TRP A 94 11.47 -10.68 9.25
C TRP A 94 10.39 -11.67 8.87
N HIS A 95 10.77 -12.93 8.76
CA HIS A 95 9.85 -14.03 8.51
C HIS A 95 9.79 -14.90 9.75
N GLU A 96 8.59 -15.03 10.32
CA GLU A 96 8.35 -15.84 11.50
C GLU A 96 7.48 -17.04 11.15
N THR A 97 7.97 -18.24 11.46
CA THR A 97 7.25 -19.51 11.25
C THR A 97 7.69 -20.52 12.31
N GLY A 98 6.77 -21.34 12.82
CA GLY A 98 7.10 -22.37 13.81
C GLY A 98 7.70 -21.86 15.13
N GLY A 99 7.54 -20.56 15.43
CA GLY A 99 8.13 -19.89 16.60
C GLY A 99 9.59 -19.41 16.40
N GLU A 100 10.15 -19.59 15.21
CA GLU A 100 11.46 -19.06 14.83
C GLU A 100 11.31 -17.80 14.00
N ILE A 101 12.20 -16.82 14.20
CA ILE A 101 12.23 -15.56 13.44
C ILE A 101 13.54 -15.53 12.65
N GLU A 102 13.41 -15.48 11.33
CA GLU A 102 14.51 -15.29 10.39
C GLU A 102 14.56 -13.83 9.92
N GLN A 103 15.73 -13.20 9.98
CA GLN A 103 15.98 -11.91 9.35
C GLN A 103 16.44 -12.12 7.91
N ILE A 104 15.72 -11.55 6.96
CA ILE A 104 16.02 -11.54 5.54
C ILE A 104 16.53 -10.14 5.19
N GLU A 105 17.73 -10.06 4.63
CA GLU A 105 18.37 -8.83 4.21
C GLU A 105 18.33 -8.72 2.68
N PHE A 106 17.83 -7.60 2.18
CA PHE A 106 17.85 -7.26 0.76
C PHE A 106 18.93 -6.19 0.51
N PRO A 107 19.82 -6.40 -0.47
CA PRO A 107 20.87 -5.43 -0.78
C PRO A 107 20.27 -4.08 -1.19
N VAL A 108 21.06 -3.03 -1.00
CA VAL A 108 20.72 -1.68 -1.49
C VAL A 108 20.39 -1.76 -2.98
N CYS A 109 19.26 -1.17 -3.35
CA CYS A 109 18.87 -1.01 -4.74
C CYS A 109 18.28 0.38 -4.98
N ASP A 110 18.43 0.89 -6.20
CA ASP A 110 17.72 2.08 -6.63
C ASP A 110 16.42 1.65 -7.31
N GLN A 111 15.34 1.60 -6.50
CA GLN A 111 14.02 1.19 -6.96
C GLN A 111 13.48 2.06 -8.11
N TYR A 112 13.89 3.32 -8.19
CA TYR A 112 13.46 4.25 -9.23
C TYR A 112 14.23 4.02 -10.54
N THR A 113 15.53 3.74 -10.45
CA THR A 113 16.30 3.28 -11.62
C THR A 113 15.72 1.99 -12.18
N ILE A 114 15.40 1.00 -11.32
CA ILE A 114 14.76 -0.26 -11.75
C ILE A 114 13.42 0.02 -12.46
N GLN A 115 12.58 0.90 -11.91
CA GLN A 115 11.32 1.29 -12.53
C GLN A 115 11.55 1.88 -13.94
N GLY A 116 12.50 2.81 -14.08
CA GLY A 116 12.83 3.44 -15.35
C GLY A 116 13.40 2.47 -16.39
N GLU A 117 14.27 1.54 -15.96
CA GLU A 117 14.84 0.50 -16.81
C GLU A 117 13.78 -0.47 -17.32
N LEU A 118 12.89 -0.95 -16.45
CA LEU A 118 11.82 -1.86 -16.83
C LEU A 118 10.81 -1.19 -17.77
N MET A 119 10.47 0.08 -17.53
CA MET A 119 9.64 0.85 -18.46
C MET A 119 10.34 1.01 -19.82
N SER A 120 11.62 1.39 -19.83
CA SER A 120 12.39 1.56 -21.06
C SER A 120 12.49 0.26 -21.85
N ARG A 121 12.69 -0.87 -21.16
CA ARG A 121 12.72 -2.19 -21.78
C ARG A 121 11.37 -2.58 -22.39
N ALA A 122 10.27 -2.35 -21.67
CA ALA A 122 8.93 -2.60 -22.19
C ALA A 122 8.65 -1.84 -23.50
N ILE A 123 9.11 -0.59 -23.59
CA ILE A 123 9.02 0.23 -24.82
C ILE A 123 9.87 -0.35 -25.96
N LEU A 124 11.13 -0.68 -25.67
CA LEU A 124 12.07 -1.16 -26.69
C LEU A 124 11.70 -2.55 -27.24
N ASP A 125 11.21 -3.42 -26.37
CA ASP A 125 10.91 -4.81 -26.68
C ASP A 125 9.44 -5.04 -27.11
N ASP A 126 8.61 -3.98 -27.10
CA ASP A 126 7.16 -4.05 -27.35
C ASP A 126 6.45 -5.09 -26.46
N THR A 127 6.72 -5.02 -25.16
CA THR A 127 6.14 -5.91 -24.13
C THR A 127 5.31 -5.14 -23.11
N PRO A 128 4.39 -5.81 -22.38
CA PRO A 128 3.65 -5.14 -21.30
C PRO A 128 4.56 -4.55 -20.24
N VAL A 129 4.21 -3.36 -19.74
CA VAL A 129 4.86 -2.78 -18.56
C VAL A 129 4.56 -3.60 -17.30
N PRO A 130 5.46 -3.60 -16.28
CA PRO A 130 5.22 -4.32 -15.03
C PRO A 130 3.97 -3.85 -14.27
N THR A 131 3.59 -2.57 -14.44
CA THR A 131 2.44 -1.95 -13.79
C THR A 131 1.49 -1.38 -14.85
N PRO A 132 0.50 -2.16 -15.34
CA PRO A 132 -0.42 -1.70 -16.36
C PRO A 132 -1.33 -0.58 -15.84
N ILE A 133 -1.85 0.28 -16.73
CA ILE A 133 -2.73 1.38 -16.34
C ILE A 133 -4.00 0.91 -15.62
N THR A 134 -4.47 -0.30 -15.91
CA THR A 134 -5.61 -0.92 -15.22
C THR A 134 -5.36 -1.10 -13.72
N ASP A 135 -4.12 -1.34 -13.31
CA ASP A 135 -3.74 -1.40 -11.90
C ASP A 135 -3.92 -0.03 -11.22
N ALA A 136 -3.49 1.05 -11.87
CA ALA A 136 -3.67 2.40 -11.35
C ALA A 136 -5.16 2.80 -11.24
N VAL A 137 -5.98 2.40 -12.22
CA VAL A 137 -7.43 2.63 -12.18
C VAL A 137 -8.08 1.87 -11.03
N ALA A 138 -7.76 0.59 -10.86
CA ALA A 138 -8.26 -0.22 -9.75
C ALA A 138 -7.86 0.36 -8.39
N ASN A 139 -6.60 0.79 -8.24
CA ASN A 139 -6.14 1.45 -7.02
C ASN A 139 -6.94 2.73 -6.71
N MET A 140 -7.27 3.50 -7.75
CA MET A 140 -8.07 4.72 -7.61
C MET A 140 -9.51 4.42 -7.18
N GLN A 141 -10.14 3.37 -7.73
CA GLN A 141 -11.49 2.96 -7.32
C GLN A 141 -11.56 2.66 -5.82
N VAL A 142 -10.54 1.99 -5.28
CA VAL A 142 -10.47 1.71 -3.84
C VAL A 142 -10.27 2.98 -3.01
N ILE A 143 -9.44 3.92 -3.46
CA ILE A 143 -9.26 5.22 -2.78
C ILE A 143 -10.58 6.01 -2.75
N GLU A 144 -11.31 6.07 -3.87
CA GLU A 144 -12.61 6.74 -3.95
C GLU A 144 -13.64 6.09 -3.01
N ALA A 145 -13.65 4.75 -2.94
CA ALA A 145 -14.51 4.02 -2.03
C ALA A 145 -14.20 4.28 -0.54
N VAL A 146 -12.92 4.47 -0.17
CA VAL A 146 -12.53 4.88 1.19
C VAL A 146 -13.05 6.29 1.51
N PHE A 147 -12.94 7.23 0.57
CA PHE A 147 -13.52 8.57 0.75
C PHE A 147 -15.05 8.55 0.83
N GLU A 148 -15.72 7.74 0.02
CA GLU A 148 -17.18 7.52 0.09
C GLU A 148 -17.58 6.91 1.43
N SER A 149 -16.81 5.93 1.93
CA SER A 149 -17.05 5.33 3.24
C SER A 149 -16.93 6.35 4.37
N GLY A 150 -15.90 7.19 4.35
CA GLY A 150 -15.72 8.26 5.33
C GLY A 150 -16.87 9.28 5.33
N ARG A 151 -17.48 9.55 4.16
CA ARG A 151 -18.64 10.45 4.03
C ARG A 151 -19.97 9.80 4.44
N SER A 152 -20.18 8.54 4.08
CA SER A 152 -21.43 7.81 4.32
C SER A 152 -21.49 7.12 5.69
N GLY A 153 -20.34 6.94 6.35
CA GLY A 153 -20.23 6.32 7.68
C GLY A 153 -20.40 4.80 7.67
N GLY A 154 -20.20 4.13 6.54
CA GLY A 154 -20.47 2.70 6.40
C GLY A 154 -19.62 2.01 5.33
N TRP A 155 -19.87 0.71 5.17
CA TRP A 155 -19.21 -0.10 4.14
C TRP A 155 -19.61 0.36 2.73
N VAL A 156 -18.62 0.45 1.85
CA VAL A 156 -18.79 0.71 0.41
C VAL A 156 -18.33 -0.53 -0.35
N THR A 157 -19.20 -1.07 -1.21
CA THR A 157 -18.88 -2.20 -2.10
C THR A 157 -18.24 -1.67 -3.38
N LEU A 158 -17.24 -2.39 -3.89
CA LEU A 158 -16.52 -2.06 -5.12
C LEU A 158 -17.15 -2.69 -6.36
#